data_AF-A0AAV7JRG0-F1
#
_entry.id   AF-A0AAV7JRG0-F1
#
_cell.length_a   1.000
_cell.length_b   1.000
_cell.length_c   1.000
_cell.angle_alpha   90.00
_cell.angle_beta   90.00
_cell.angle_gamma   90.00
#
_symmetry.space_group_name_H-M   'P 1'
#
loop_
_entity.id
_entity.type
_entity.pdbx_description
1 polymer ?
#
loop_
_entity_poly.entity_id
_entity_poly.type
_entity_poly.pdbx_seq_one_letter_code
_entity_poly.pdbx_strand_id
1 'polypeptide(L)'
;MNQFINVLYEHIYAFEVKLQLWELQLKESNCIHFPILRSHQPYDVSCYAEFISDLKDQFNTRFADMDKHRKYFSYFAAVFDVEICDAPENLQMELIELQSSSELRSRFRDVPLLEFYQHYITPQRFPSL
;
A
#
# COMPACT_ATOMS: atom_id res chain seq x y z
N MET A 1 -5.26 -12.07 13.38
CA MET A 1 -5.42 -11.81 11.93
C MET A 1 -4.04 -11.40 11.42
N ASN A 2 -3.33 -12.29 10.72
CA ASN A 2 -1.99 -12.01 10.21
C ASN A 2 -2.14 -11.34 8.83
N GLN A 3 -2.32 -10.02 8.81
CA GLN A 3 -2.25 -9.25 7.57
C GLN A 3 -0.79 -8.86 7.33
N PHE A 4 -0.31 -9.06 6.11
CA PHE A 4 1.01 -8.59 5.73
C PHE A 4 1.10 -7.07 5.81
N ILE A 5 2.32 -6.59 6.03
CA ILE A 5 2.63 -5.17 6.02
C ILE A 5 2.23 -4.49 4.69
N ASN A 6 2.24 -5.19 3.55
CA ASN A 6 1.76 -4.62 2.28
C ASN A 6 0.24 -4.37 2.30
N VAL A 7 -0.57 -5.27 2.86
CA VAL A 7 -2.03 -5.10 2.96
C VAL A 7 -2.38 -3.97 3.93
N LEU A 8 -1.66 -3.91 5.06
CA LEU A 8 -1.80 -2.80 6.00
C LEU A 8 -1.41 -1.47 5.33
N TYR A 9 -0.34 -1.47 4.55
CA TYR A 9 0.10 -0.31 3.78
C TYR A 9 -0.94 0.11 2.73
N GLU A 10 -1.52 -0.83 1.98
CA GLU A 10 -2.59 -0.55 1.01
C GLU A 10 -3.80 0.12 1.67
N HIS A 11 -4.19 -0.32 2.88
CA HIS A 11 -5.25 0.33 3.64
C HIS A 11 -4.89 1.75 4.08
N ILE A 12 -3.66 1.97 4.56
CA ILE A 12 -3.16 3.30 4.95
C ILE A 12 -3.17 4.22 3.74
N TYR A 13 -2.56 3.79 2.63
CA TYR A 13 -2.50 4.54 1.39
C TYR A 13 -3.90 4.90 0.86
N ALA A 14 -4.82 3.93 0.81
CA ALA A 14 -6.19 4.18 0.38
C ALA A 14 -6.91 5.18 1.30
N PHE A 15 -6.62 5.16 2.60
CA PHE A 15 -7.20 6.12 3.54
C PHE A 15 -6.60 7.52 3.36
N GLU A 16 -5.30 7.66 3.16
CA GLU A 16 -4.65 8.95 2.87
C GLU A 16 -5.22 9.60 1.59
N VAL A 17 -5.41 8.82 0.53
CA VAL A 17 -6.04 9.30 -0.71
C VAL A 17 -7.49 9.73 -0.46
N LYS A 18 -8.23 9.01 0.39
CA LYS A 18 -9.58 9.44 0.81
C LYS A 18 -9.55 10.76 1.58
N LEU A 19 -8.60 10.95 2.50
CA LEU A 19 -8.45 12.22 3.25
C LEU A 19 -8.20 13.39 2.28
N GLN A 20 -7.31 13.21 1.29
CA GLN A 20 -7.06 14.23 0.26
C GLN A 20 -8.32 14.57 -0.54
N LEU A 21 -9.07 13.56 -0.98
CA LEU A 21 -10.32 13.76 -1.72
C LEU A 21 -11.38 14.46 -0.86
N TRP A 22 -11.56 14.03 0.39
CA TRP A 22 -12.54 14.60 1.31
C TRP A 22 -12.22 16.05 1.64
N GLU A 23 -10.95 16.39 1.85
CA GLU A 23 -10.51 17.77 2.08
C GLU A 23 -10.89 18.68 0.90
N LEU A 24 -10.57 18.25 -0.33
CA LEU A 24 -10.89 18.99 -1.56
C LEU A 24 -12.40 19.21 -1.70
N GLN A 25 -13.18 18.14 -1.54
CA GLN A 25 -14.63 18.20 -1.67
C GLN A 25 -15.27 19.07 -0.58
N LEU A 26 -14.80 18.98 0.67
CA LEU A 26 -15.32 19.83 1.76
C LEU A 26 -15.00 21.31 1.52
N LYS A 27 -13.84 21.65 0.96
CA LYS A 27 -13.53 23.04 0.53
C LYS A 27 -14.50 23.55 -0.55
N GLU A 28 -15.06 22.65 -1.36
CA GLU A 28 -16.09 22.95 -2.36
C GLU A 28 -17.52 22.83 -1.81
N SER A 29 -17.70 22.70 -0.49
CA SER A 29 -18.99 22.45 0.17
C SER A 29 -19.69 21.14 -0.25
N ASN A 30 -18.94 20.20 -0.84
CA ASN A 30 -19.43 18.90 -1.26
C ASN A 30 -19.30 17.86 -0.13
N CYS A 31 -20.44 17.53 0.49
CA CYS A 31 -20.52 16.55 1.58
C CYS A 31 -20.96 15.14 1.13
N ILE A 32 -20.78 14.78 -0.14
CA ILE A 32 -21.34 13.54 -0.72
C ILE A 32 -20.92 12.26 0.02
N HIS A 33 -19.69 12.23 0.56
CA HIS A 33 -19.15 11.08 1.31
C HIS A 33 -19.43 11.12 2.81
N PHE A 34 -20.13 12.14 3.30
CA PHE A 34 -20.54 12.28 4.70
C PHE A 34 -22.07 12.39 4.81
N PRO A 35 -22.82 11.27 4.70
CA PRO A 35 -24.28 11.30 4.58
C PRO A 35 -24.97 11.99 5.77
N ILE A 36 -24.45 11.79 6.98
CA ILE A 36 -24.98 12.40 8.20
C ILE A 36 -24.76 13.92 8.15
N LEU A 37 -23.53 14.36 7.86
CA LEU A 37 -23.21 15.79 7.72
C LEU A 37 -24.08 16.45 6.64
N ARG A 38 -24.22 15.81 5.48
CA ARG A 38 -25.07 16.28 4.39
C ARG A 38 -26.53 16.43 4.80
N SER A 39 -27.05 15.51 5.62
CA SER A 39 -28.45 15.55 6.09
C SER A 39 -28.74 16.76 6.99
N HIS A 40 -27.73 17.29 7.68
CA HIS A 40 -27.85 18.48 8.52
C HIS A 40 -27.80 19.80 7.75
N GLN A 41 -27.45 19.78 6.46
CA GLN A 41 -27.32 20.97 5.61
C GLN A 41 -26.55 22.13 6.28
N PRO A 42 -25.31 21.88 6.75
CA PRO A 42 -24.50 22.93 7.37
C PRO A 42 -24.27 24.09 6.41
N TYR A 43 -24.35 25.32 6.93
CA TYR A 43 -24.08 26.55 6.16
C TYR A 43 -22.59 26.71 5.84
N ASP A 44 -21.73 26.20 6.71
CA ASP A 44 -20.28 26.24 6.56
C ASP A 44 -19.70 24.88 6.93
N VAL A 45 -18.80 24.37 6.09
CA VAL A 45 -18.10 23.10 6.28
C VAL A 45 -16.58 23.23 6.24
N SER A 46 -16.06 24.47 6.21
CA SER A 46 -14.63 24.77 6.20
C SER A 46 -13.90 24.16 7.39
N CYS A 47 -14.50 24.19 8.59
CA CYS A 47 -13.93 23.60 9.79
C CYS A 47 -13.71 22.07 9.69
N TYR A 48 -14.55 21.36 8.92
CA TYR A 48 -14.35 19.93 8.67
C TYR A 48 -13.21 19.71 7.69
N ALA A 49 -13.01 20.59 6.71
CA ALA A 49 -11.85 20.53 5.82
C ALA A 49 -10.55 20.76 6.61
N GLU A 50 -10.53 21.70 7.56
CA GLU A 50 -9.40 21.92 8.47
C GLU A 50 -9.12 20.68 9.32
N PHE A 51 -10.16 20.08 9.91
CA PHE A 51 -10.00 18.83 10.68
C PHE A 51 -9.42 17.68 9.84
N ILE A 52 -9.86 17.54 8.58
CA ILE A 52 -9.32 16.53 7.66
C ILE A 52 -7.87 16.86 7.30
N SER A 53 -7.51 18.13 7.15
CA SER A 53 -6.12 18.57 6.93
C SER A 53 -5.23 18.17 8.11
N ASP A 54 -5.66 18.46 9.34
CA ASP A 54 -4.91 18.09 10.55
C ASP A 54 -4.75 16.57 10.67
N LEU A 55 -5.81 15.81 10.35
CA LEU A 55 -5.77 14.36 10.37
C LEU A 55 -4.79 13.81 9.31
N LYS A 56 -4.79 14.39 8.11
CA LYS A 56 -3.85 14.04 7.04
C LYS A 56 -2.40 14.28 7.47
N ASP A 57 -2.12 15.40 8.13
CA ASP A 57 -0.77 15.71 8.63
C ASP A 57 -0.32 14.74 9.73
N GLN A 58 -1.24 14.33 10.60
CA GLN A 58 -0.97 13.28 11.59
C GLN A 58 -0.67 11.93 10.94
N PHE A 59 -1.40 11.55 9.89
CA PHE A 59 -1.14 10.32 9.13
C PHE A 59 0.23 10.37 8.44
N ASN A 60 0.51 11.44 7.71
CA ASN A 60 1.80 11.66 7.05
C ASN A 60 2.97 11.58 8.04
N THR A 61 2.82 12.17 9.23
CA THR A 61 3.84 12.13 10.28
C THR A 61 4.00 10.73 10.85
N ARG A 62 2.89 10.03 11.10
CA ARG A 62 2.87 8.70 11.70
C ARG A 62 3.45 7.63 10.78
N PHE A 63 3.28 7.77 9.47
CA PHE A 63 3.65 6.79 8.45
C PHE A 63 4.75 7.28 7.50
N ALA A 64 5.50 8.33 7.88
CA ALA A 64 6.56 8.93 7.06
C ALA A 64 7.67 7.94 6.66
N ASP A 65 7.87 6.88 7.45
CA ASP A 65 8.81 5.79 7.20
C ASP A 65 8.25 4.76 6.22
N MET A 66 6.94 4.50 6.24
CA MET A 66 6.29 3.52 5.36
C MET A 66 6.42 3.88 3.87
N ASP A 67 6.40 5.16 3.53
CA ASP A 67 6.61 5.61 2.14
C ASP A 67 7.99 5.27 1.59
N LYS A 68 9.01 5.21 2.45
CA LYS A 68 10.36 4.74 2.05
C LYS A 68 10.36 3.26 1.69
N HIS A 69 9.45 2.49 2.30
CA HIS A 69 9.30 1.06 2.11
C HIS A 69 8.23 0.69 1.07
N ARG A 70 7.47 1.66 0.57
CA ARG A 70 6.40 1.48 -0.43
C ARG A 70 6.83 0.64 -1.62
N LYS A 71 7.98 1.00 -2.24
CA LYS A 71 8.50 0.29 -3.41
C LYS A 71 8.82 -1.17 -3.09
N TYR A 72 9.40 -1.41 -1.91
CA TYR A 72 9.68 -2.76 -1.44
C TYR A 72 8.39 -3.56 -1.26
N PHE A 73 7.35 -2.99 -0.63
CA PHE A 73 6.07 -3.68 -0.47
C PHE A 73 5.41 -4.03 -1.81
N SER A 74 5.48 -3.15 -2.81
CA SER A 74 4.99 -3.47 -4.15
C SER A 74 5.79 -4.58 -4.82
N TYR A 75 7.11 -4.64 -4.63
CA TYR A 75 7.92 -5.74 -5.16
C TYR A 75 7.57 -7.07 -4.50
N PHE A 76 7.30 -7.10 -3.19
CA PHE A 76 6.86 -8.31 -2.51
C PHE A 76 5.48 -8.79 -2.95
N ALA A 77 4.54 -7.86 -3.16
CA ALA A 77 3.19 -8.20 -3.58
C ALA A 77 3.11 -8.65 -5.04
N ALA A 78 4.05 -8.21 -5.89
CA ALA A 78 4.04 -8.45 -7.33
C ALA A 78 5.39 -8.95 -7.86
N VAL A 79 6.09 -9.81 -7.10
CA VAL A 79 7.48 -10.23 -7.38
C VAL A 79 7.71 -10.80 -8.78
N PHE A 80 6.64 -11.35 -9.40
CA PHE A 80 6.66 -11.89 -10.77
C PHE A 80 6.45 -10.86 -11.88
N ASP A 81 5.99 -9.67 -11.54
CA ASP A 81 5.66 -8.57 -12.48
C ASP A 81 6.59 -7.36 -12.29
N VAL A 82 7.59 -7.46 -11.40
CA VAL A 82 8.60 -6.42 -11.17
C VAL A 82 9.51 -6.30 -12.39
N GLU A 83 9.66 -5.07 -12.90
CA GLU A 83 10.69 -4.74 -13.87
C GLU A 83 12.09 -4.88 -13.24
N ILE A 84 12.91 -5.78 -13.78
CA ILE A 84 14.21 -6.15 -13.19
C ILE A 84 15.13 -4.93 -13.12
N CYS A 85 15.11 -4.07 -14.14
CA CYS A 85 15.95 -2.87 -14.18
C CYS A 85 15.59 -1.82 -13.11
N ASP A 86 14.36 -1.86 -12.57
CA ASP A 86 13.89 -0.93 -11.54
C ASP A 86 14.11 -1.47 -10.11
N ALA A 87 14.48 -2.75 -9.96
CA ALA A 87 14.73 -3.37 -8.67
C ALA A 87 16.12 -3.01 -8.11
N PRO A 88 16.30 -3.03 -6.77
CA PRO A 88 17.62 -2.90 -6.14
C PRO A 88 18.65 -3.89 -6.72
N GLU A 89 19.87 -3.43 -7.00
CA GLU A 89 20.91 -4.22 -7.69
C GLU A 89 21.16 -5.59 -7.04
N ASN A 90 21.11 -5.65 -5.70
CA ASN A 90 21.31 -6.88 -4.95
C ASN A 90 20.17 -7.91 -5.12
N LEU A 91 19.00 -7.51 -5.65
CA LEU A 91 17.85 -8.39 -5.88
C LEU A 91 17.73 -8.84 -7.33
N GLN A 92 18.34 -8.13 -8.29
CA GLN A 92 18.07 -8.33 -9.72
C GLN A 92 18.34 -9.76 -10.19
N MET A 93 19.47 -10.34 -9.80
CA MET A 93 19.83 -11.71 -10.19
C MET A 93 18.88 -12.75 -9.59
N GLU A 94 18.53 -12.60 -8.32
CA GLU A 94 17.58 -13.49 -7.62
C GLU A 94 16.17 -13.38 -8.21
N LEU A 95 15.75 -12.17 -8.59
CA LEU A 95 14.48 -11.94 -9.26
C LEU A 95 14.45 -12.59 -10.65
N ILE A 96 15.53 -12.53 -11.43
CA ILE A 96 15.61 -13.24 -12.72
C ILE A 96 15.41 -14.75 -12.52
N GLU A 97 16.12 -15.34 -11.56
CA GLU A 97 16.00 -16.76 -11.26
C GLU A 97 14.60 -17.14 -10.78
N LEU A 98 14.02 -16.35 -9.88
CA LEU A 98 12.67 -16.53 -9.36
C LEU A 98 11.64 -16.42 -10.48
N GLN A 99 11.69 -15.36 -11.28
CA GLN A 99 10.70 -15.07 -12.33
C GLN A 99 10.73 -16.07 -13.49
N SER A 100 11.89 -16.69 -13.75
CA SER A 100 12.05 -17.73 -14.77
C SER A 100 11.42 -19.07 -14.40
N SER A 101 11.14 -19.31 -13.11
CA SER A 101 10.56 -20.56 -12.63
C SER A 101 9.04 -20.59 -12.80
N SER A 102 8.56 -21.42 -13.72
CA SER A 102 7.13 -21.68 -13.91
C SER A 102 6.48 -22.34 -12.69
N GLU A 103 7.24 -23.18 -11.96
CA GLU A 103 6.80 -23.80 -10.71
C GLU A 103 6.57 -22.75 -9.62
N LEU A 104 7.57 -21.91 -9.32
CA LEU A 104 7.43 -20.86 -8.32
C LEU A 104 6.30 -19.89 -8.71
N ARG A 105 6.16 -19.57 -9.99
CA ARG A 105 5.06 -18.74 -10.50
C ARG A 105 3.69 -19.37 -10.27
N SER A 106 3.56 -20.69 -10.41
CA SER A 106 2.31 -21.38 -10.06
C SER A 106 2.06 -21.29 -8.57
N ARG A 107 3.05 -21.64 -7.74
CA ARG A 107 2.93 -21.63 -6.28
C ARG A 107 2.53 -20.26 -5.75
N PHE A 108 3.12 -19.19 -6.28
CA PHE A 108 2.78 -17.82 -5.91
C PHE A 108 1.30 -17.48 -6.08
N ARG A 109 0.63 -18.07 -7.09
CA ARG A 109 -0.81 -17.88 -7.31
C ARG A 109 -1.67 -18.84 -6.49
N ASP A 110 -1.15 -20.02 -6.19
CA ASP A 110 -1.92 -21.12 -5.61
C ASP A 110 -1.94 -21.08 -4.07
N VAL A 111 -0.95 -20.46 -3.42
CA VAL A 111 -0.85 -20.38 -1.96
C VAL A 111 -0.91 -18.95 -1.44
N PRO A 112 -1.32 -18.72 -0.18
CA PRO A 112 -1.19 -17.41 0.45
C PRO A 112 0.25 -16.89 0.39
N LEU A 113 0.40 -15.57 0.22
CA LEU A 113 1.70 -14.91 0.09
C LEU A 113 2.69 -15.29 1.21
N LEU A 114 2.20 -15.54 2.44
CA LEU A 114 3.03 -15.89 3.60
C LEU A 114 3.59 -17.29 3.47
N GLU A 115 2.76 -18.22 3.04
CA GLU A 115 3.17 -19.59 2.79
C GLU A 115 4.13 -19.65 1.61
N PHE A 116 3.94 -18.79 0.59
CA PHE A 116 4.89 -18.67 -0.51
C PHE A 116 6.30 -18.31 -0.02
N TYR A 117 6.43 -17.18 0.68
CA TYR A 117 7.74 -16.71 1.17
C TYR A 117 8.33 -17.62 2.24
N GLN A 118 7.51 -18.28 3.07
CA GLN A 118 8.02 -19.18 4.11
C GLN A 118 8.51 -20.53 3.59
N HIS A 119 7.90 -21.06 2.53
CA HIS A 119 8.16 -22.44 2.08
C HIS A 119 8.92 -22.54 0.75
N TYR A 120 8.85 -21.51 -0.09
CA TYR A 120 9.40 -21.57 -1.45
C TYR A 120 10.54 -20.58 -1.69
N ILE A 121 10.64 -19.53 -0.87
CA ILE A 121 11.77 -18.58 -0.88
C ILE A 121 12.68 -18.92 0.29
N THR A 122 13.80 -19.59 0.01
CA THR A 122 14.74 -20.03 1.04
C THR A 122 16.02 -19.19 1.02
N PRO A 123 16.60 -18.84 2.17
CA PRO A 123 17.86 -18.07 2.22
C PRO A 123 19.05 -18.73 1.52
N GLN A 124 18.99 -20.06 1.29
CA GLN A 124 20.03 -20.77 0.54
C GLN A 124 19.96 -20.51 -0.96
N ARG A 125 18.76 -20.24 -1.49
CA ARG A 125 18.52 -20.03 -2.93
C ARG A 125 18.34 -18.54 -3.27
N PHE A 126 17.69 -17.80 -2.39
CA PHE A 126 17.40 -16.38 -2.55
C PHE A 126 17.82 -15.64 -1.27
N PRO A 127 19.13 -15.46 -1.03
CA PRO A 127 19.63 -14.87 0.21
C PRO A 127 19.23 -13.39 0.42
N SER A 128 18.80 -12.70 -0.64
CA SER A 128 18.45 -11.28 -0.61
C SER A 128 16.94 -11.02 -0.64
N LEU A 129 16.11 -12.04 -0.94
CA LEU A 129 14.63 -11.96 -0.98
C LEU A 129 13.94 -12.42 0.32
#